data_AF-A0A837HT01-F1
#
_entry.id   AF-A0A837HT01-F1
#
_cell.length_a   1.000
_cell.length_b   1.000
_cell.length_c   1.000
_cell.angle_alpha   90.00
_cell.angle_beta   90.00
_cell.angle_gamma   90.00
#
_symmetry.space_group_name_H-M   'P 1'
#
loop_
_entity.id
_entity.type
_entity.pdbx_description
1 polymer ?
#
loop_
_entity_poly.entity_id
_entity_poly.type
_entity_poly.pdbx_seq_one_letter_code
_entity_poly.pdbx_strand_id
1 'polypeptide(L)'
;MKQKKVTIKKVPETDIIEVIEIKKLEVADTGGLLEIVKNNRFKKTEVVITLAILLFVVSLVAIYFYKQLNDIKKGFNQATAAERMETILAVDKLIVLPSDEQPTVATVTDLEKLKDQEFFANAKKGDKVLIYTKVKKAILYDPIINKIVEVALVNTEDTQVIENVQTKK
;
A
#
# COMPACT_ATOMS: atom_id res chain seq x y z
N MET A 1 -96.53 5.67 -58.79
CA MET A 1 -97.03 5.69 -57.40
C MET A 1 -96.23 4.70 -56.55
N LYS A 2 -95.46 5.19 -55.58
CA LYS A 2 -95.19 4.55 -54.27
C LYS A 2 -94.37 5.56 -53.44
N GLN A 3 -94.99 6.08 -52.39
CA GLN A 3 -94.42 6.99 -51.42
C GLN A 3 -93.68 6.20 -50.32
N LYS A 4 -92.77 6.84 -49.56
CA LYS A 4 -93.10 7.42 -48.23
C LYS A 4 -91.88 7.53 -47.30
N LYS A 5 -91.82 8.69 -46.65
CA LYS A 5 -91.36 9.03 -45.28
C LYS A 5 -89.87 9.09 -44.94
N VAL A 6 -89.44 10.34 -44.79
CA VAL A 6 -88.50 10.87 -43.79
C VAL A 6 -88.96 10.48 -42.38
N THR A 7 -88.05 10.18 -41.44
CA THR A 7 -88.06 10.69 -40.04
C THR A 7 -86.74 10.32 -39.33
N ILE A 8 -86.14 11.34 -38.72
CA ILE A 8 -84.90 11.33 -37.91
C ILE A 8 -85.15 10.61 -36.59
N LYS A 9 -84.21 9.77 -36.12
CA LYS A 9 -84.18 9.32 -34.71
C LYS A 9 -83.01 9.98 -33.99
N LYS A 10 -83.34 10.71 -32.93
CA LYS A 10 -82.44 11.31 -31.95
C LYS A 10 -82.44 10.44 -30.68
N VAL A 11 -81.37 10.62 -29.90
CA VAL A 11 -81.17 10.37 -28.45
C VAL A 11 -80.81 8.94 -27.97
N PRO A 12 -80.19 8.78 -26.78
CA PRO A 12 -78.74 8.55 -26.62
C PRO A 12 -78.48 7.37 -25.64
N GLU A 13 -77.36 7.46 -24.91
CA GLU A 13 -77.07 6.85 -23.61
C GLU A 13 -76.29 5.52 -23.59
N THR A 14 -75.08 5.63 -23.03
CA THR A 14 -74.34 4.66 -22.19
C THR A 14 -73.98 3.33 -22.88
N ASP A 15 -72.73 2.94 -23.03
CA ASP A 15 -71.66 3.00 -22.04
C ASP A 15 -70.28 3.20 -22.69
N ILE A 16 -69.51 4.04 -22.00
CA ILE A 16 -68.06 4.06 -22.00
C ILE A 16 -67.46 2.64 -21.95
N ILE A 17 -66.24 2.53 -22.47
CA ILE A 17 -65.35 1.34 -22.45
C ILE A 17 -65.48 0.44 -23.68
N GLU A 18 -65.04 0.95 -24.84
CA GLU A 18 -64.22 0.15 -25.76
C GLU A 18 -63.37 1.07 -26.65
N VAL A 19 -62.66 2.01 -26.02
CA VAL A 19 -61.52 2.66 -26.68
C VAL A 19 -60.32 1.82 -26.32
N ILE A 20 -59.76 1.12 -27.31
CA ILE A 20 -58.33 1.11 -27.65
C ILE A 20 -58.21 0.18 -28.87
N GLU A 21 -58.56 0.75 -30.03
CA GLU A 21 -58.08 0.30 -31.33
C GLU A 21 -56.59 0.65 -31.43
N ILE A 22 -55.73 -0.17 -30.82
CA ILE A 22 -54.31 -0.25 -31.20
C ILE A 22 -54.15 -1.46 -32.09
N LYS A 23 -54.12 -1.14 -33.39
CA LYS A 23 -53.44 -1.86 -34.46
C LYS A 23 -52.43 -2.88 -33.91
N LYS A 24 -52.81 -4.15 -34.03
CA LYS A 24 -52.01 -5.34 -33.74
C LYS A 24 -50.70 -5.27 -34.52
N LEU A 25 -49.69 -4.65 -33.93
CA LEU A 25 -48.30 -4.83 -34.30
C LEU A 25 -47.96 -6.28 -33.98
N GLU A 26 -47.61 -6.99 -35.03
CA GLU A 26 -47.09 -8.33 -35.02
C GLU A 26 -46.00 -8.46 -33.93
N VAL A 27 -46.35 -9.18 -32.88
CA VAL A 27 -45.44 -9.55 -31.79
C VAL A 27 -44.39 -10.46 -32.39
N ALA A 28 -43.25 -9.87 -32.74
CA ALA A 28 -42.01 -10.60 -32.95
C ALA A 28 -41.67 -11.33 -31.65
N ASP A 29 -41.93 -12.63 -31.66
CA ASP A 29 -41.16 -13.67 -30.99
C ASP A 29 -40.22 -13.19 -29.86
N THR A 30 -40.78 -13.05 -28.65
CA THR A 30 -40.00 -12.92 -27.41
C THR A 30 -39.40 -14.27 -26.96
N GLY A 31 -39.19 -15.23 -27.87
CA GLY A 31 -38.42 -16.45 -27.62
C GLY A 31 -36.90 -16.26 -27.61
N GLY A 32 -36.40 -15.09 -28.02
CA GLY A 32 -34.96 -14.86 -28.22
C GLY A 32 -34.19 -14.26 -27.02
N LEU A 33 -34.85 -13.82 -25.94
CA LEU A 33 -34.15 -13.05 -24.90
C LEU A 33 -33.59 -13.89 -23.73
N LEU A 34 -33.81 -15.21 -23.70
CA LEU A 34 -33.37 -16.09 -22.61
C LEU A 34 -32.22 -17.03 -22.96
N GLU A 35 -31.55 -16.89 -24.11
CA GLU A 35 -30.42 -17.74 -24.51
C GLU A 35 -29.02 -17.10 -24.42
N ILE A 36 -28.88 -15.90 -23.82
CA ILE A 36 -27.55 -15.26 -23.70
C ILE A 36 -26.87 -15.51 -22.34
N VAL A 37 -27.48 -16.25 -21.41
CA VAL A 37 -26.94 -16.45 -20.04
C VAL A 37 -26.73 -17.93 -19.69
N LYS A 38 -26.39 -18.77 -20.66
CA LYS A 38 -26.02 -20.16 -20.35
C LYS A 38 -24.89 -20.73 -21.17
N ASN A 39 -23.76 -20.03 -21.24
CA ASN A 39 -22.50 -20.71 -21.56
C ASN A 39 -21.26 -20.01 -21.00
N ASN A 40 -21.17 -19.86 -19.68
CA ASN A 40 -19.91 -19.55 -19.02
C ASN A 40 -19.11 -20.83 -18.73
N ARG A 41 -18.85 -21.62 -19.77
CA ARG A 41 -17.83 -22.67 -19.76
C ARG A 41 -16.48 -22.03 -20.11
N PHE A 42 -16.04 -21.00 -19.37
CA PHE A 42 -14.59 -20.81 -19.30
C PHE A 42 -14.05 -22.16 -18.84
N LYS A 43 -13.30 -22.85 -19.70
CA LYS A 43 -12.85 -24.21 -19.44
C LYS A 43 -12.23 -24.16 -18.05
N LYS A 44 -12.78 -24.90 -17.08
CA LYS A 44 -12.36 -24.78 -15.67
C LYS A 44 -10.84 -24.85 -15.55
N THR A 45 -10.21 -25.62 -16.44
CA THR A 45 -8.78 -25.71 -16.66
C THR A 45 -8.10 -24.38 -17.06
N GLU A 46 -8.66 -23.59 -17.95
CA GLU A 46 -8.09 -22.28 -18.35
C GLU A 46 -8.19 -21.24 -17.23
N VAL A 47 -9.30 -21.22 -16.47
CA VAL A 47 -9.40 -20.36 -15.28
C VAL A 47 -8.39 -20.77 -14.22
N VAL A 48 -8.21 -22.08 -14.01
CA VAL A 48 -7.20 -22.61 -13.07
C VAL A 48 -5.78 -22.28 -13.54
N ILE A 49 -5.49 -22.37 -14.84
CA ILE A 49 -4.19 -21.99 -15.41
C ILE A 49 -3.92 -20.50 -15.22
N THR A 50 -4.89 -19.63 -15.53
CA THR A 50 -4.74 -18.17 -15.34
C THR A 50 -4.51 -17.82 -13.87
N LEU A 51 -5.23 -18.47 -12.94
CA LEU A 51 -5.05 -18.26 -11.50
C LEU A 51 -3.68 -18.75 -11.00
N ALA A 52 -3.20 -19.90 -11.52
CA ALA A 52 -1.89 -20.43 -11.19
C ALA A 52 -0.76 -19.50 -11.69
N ILE A 53 -0.89 -18.95 -12.90
CA ILE A 53 0.07 -17.97 -13.45
C ILE A 53 0.07 -16.70 -12.61
N LEU A 54 -1.11 -16.20 -12.21
CA LEU A 54 -1.21 -15.02 -11.36
C LEU A 54 -0.52 -15.23 -10.00
N LEU A 55 -0.74 -16.38 -9.36
CA LEU A 55 -0.06 -16.73 -8.09
C LEU A 55 1.45 -16.88 -8.27
N PHE A 56 1.89 -17.41 -9.40
CA PHE A 56 3.31 -17.53 -9.73
C PHE A 56 3.96 -16.16 -9.88
N VAL A 57 3.34 -15.22 -10.59
CA VAL A 57 3.82 -13.85 -10.74
C VAL A 57 3.89 -13.13 -9.38
N VAL A 58 2.85 -13.25 -8.54
CA VAL A 58 2.85 -12.69 -7.18
C VAL A 58 3.98 -13.26 -6.33
N SER A 59 4.25 -14.57 -6.45
CA SER A 59 5.34 -15.22 -5.72
C SER A 59 6.71 -14.71 -6.17
N LEU A 60 6.92 -14.50 -7.48
CA LEU A 60 8.16 -13.93 -8.01
C LEU A 60 8.40 -12.51 -7.52
N VAL A 61 7.34 -11.68 -7.50
CA VAL A 61 7.40 -10.31 -6.97
C VAL A 61 7.72 -10.33 -5.47
N ALA A 62 7.11 -11.22 -4.70
CA ALA A 62 7.38 -11.36 -3.27
C ALA A 62 8.83 -11.80 -3.00
N ILE A 63 9.37 -12.74 -3.78
CA ILE A 63 10.78 -13.18 -3.68
C ILE A 63 11.73 -12.02 -4.01
N TYR A 64 11.45 -11.26 -5.06
CA TYR A 64 12.22 -10.08 -5.44
C TYR A 64 12.22 -9.02 -4.31
N PHE A 65 11.06 -8.70 -3.75
CA PHE A 65 10.92 -7.76 -2.64
C PHE A 65 11.59 -8.26 -1.34
N TYR A 66 11.52 -9.56 -1.07
CA TYR A 66 12.18 -10.16 0.10
C TYR A 66 13.70 -10.07 0.01
N LYS A 67 14.27 -10.27 -1.19
CA LYS A 67 15.72 -10.08 -1.43
C LYS A 67 16.13 -8.62 -1.25
N GLN A 68 15.34 -7.68 -1.79
CA GLN A 68 15.56 -6.24 -1.62
C GLN A 68 15.52 -5.79 -0.16
N LEU A 69 14.58 -6.31 0.65
CA LEU A 69 14.49 -6.00 2.09
C LEU A 69 15.68 -6.54 2.90
N ASN A 70 16.21 -7.71 2.54
CA ASN A 70 17.38 -8.27 3.21
C ASN A 70 18.66 -7.50 2.89
N ASP A 71 18.77 -6.88 1.73
CA ASP A 71 19.94 -6.08 1.38
C ASP A 71 19.91 -4.69 2.03
N ILE A 72 18.73 -4.11 2.27
CA ILE A 72 18.56 -2.89 3.11
C ILE A 72 18.98 -3.16 4.57
N LYS A 73 18.73 -4.37 5.09
CA LYS A 73 19.19 -4.78 6.44
C LYS A 73 20.70 -5.03 6.53
N LYS A 74 21.39 -5.26 5.41
CA LYS A 74 22.85 -5.50 5.37
C LYS A 74 23.67 -4.22 5.24
N GLY A 75 23.03 -3.10 4.87
CA GLY A 75 23.69 -1.79 4.81
C GLY A 75 23.90 -1.14 6.18
N PHE A 76 23.14 -1.56 7.19
CA PHE A 76 23.23 -1.07 8.57
C PHE A 76 22.94 -2.26 9.50
N ASN A 77 23.93 -2.70 10.28
CA ASN A 77 23.78 -3.79 11.26
C ASN A 77 22.81 -3.34 12.38
N GLN A 78 21.52 -3.49 12.12
CA GLN A 78 20.45 -3.25 13.08
C GLN A 78 20.56 -4.29 14.19
N ALA A 79 20.74 -3.83 15.42
CA ALA A 79 20.82 -4.70 16.59
C ALA A 79 19.51 -5.50 16.76
N THR A 80 19.59 -6.72 17.30
CA THR A 80 18.41 -7.53 17.60
C THR A 80 17.53 -6.86 18.65
N ALA A 81 16.25 -7.25 18.77
CA ALA A 81 15.33 -6.62 19.71
C ALA A 81 15.83 -6.64 21.17
N ALA A 82 16.48 -7.73 21.58
CA ALA A 82 17.07 -7.85 22.92
C ALA A 82 18.27 -6.90 23.10
N GLU A 83 19.22 -6.91 22.17
CA GLU A 83 20.40 -6.04 22.22
C GLU A 83 20.04 -4.55 22.15
N ARG A 84 19.00 -4.20 21.40
CA ARG A 84 18.47 -2.82 21.37
C ARG A 84 18.00 -2.38 22.73
N MET A 85 17.20 -3.19 23.40
CA MET A 85 16.64 -2.84 24.70
C MET A 85 17.74 -2.73 25.76
N GLU A 86 18.72 -3.63 25.74
CA GLU A 86 19.90 -3.54 26.61
C GLU A 86 20.69 -2.25 26.36
N THR A 87 20.93 -1.90 25.10
CA THR A 87 21.63 -0.67 24.74
C THR A 87 20.87 0.57 25.21
N ILE A 88 19.55 0.61 24.99
CA ILE A 88 18.72 1.74 25.42
C ILE A 88 18.77 1.90 26.94
N LEU A 89 18.65 0.80 27.70
CA LEU A 89 18.75 0.83 29.17
C LEU A 89 20.13 1.25 29.67
N ALA A 90 21.21 0.87 28.97
CA ALA A 90 22.55 1.32 29.29
C ALA A 90 22.69 2.83 29.07
N VAL A 91 22.22 3.32 27.93
CA VAL A 91 22.26 4.76 27.59
C VAL A 91 21.36 5.59 28.50
N ASP A 92 20.18 5.09 28.88
CA ASP A 92 19.24 5.77 29.79
C ASP A 92 19.85 6.11 31.14
N LYS A 93 20.78 5.27 31.62
CA LYS A 93 21.53 5.51 32.85
C LYS A 93 22.60 6.59 32.71
N LEU A 94 23.02 6.89 31.48
CA LEU A 94 24.11 7.81 31.17
C LEU A 94 23.60 9.19 30.74
N ILE A 95 22.42 9.27 30.14
CA ILE A 95 21.82 10.51 29.65
C ILE A 95 20.30 10.39 29.64
N VAL A 96 19.61 11.49 29.94
CA VAL A 96 18.15 11.55 29.86
C VAL A 96 17.70 11.36 28.40
N LEU A 97 16.95 10.28 28.17
CA LEU A 97 16.41 9.93 26.87
C LEU A 97 14.98 10.44 26.68
N PRO A 98 14.56 10.76 25.44
CA PRO A 98 13.16 11.01 25.12
C PRO A 98 12.30 9.76 25.37
N SER A 99 11.23 9.88 26.15
CA SER A 99 10.31 8.77 26.46
C SER A 99 9.17 8.60 25.43
N ASP A 100 8.94 9.61 24.59
CA ASP A 100 7.81 9.66 23.64
C ASP A 100 8.07 8.90 22.33
N GLU A 101 9.26 8.31 22.17
CA GLU A 101 9.63 7.50 21.01
C GLU A 101 10.70 6.46 21.31
N GLN A 102 10.75 5.42 20.46
CA GLN A 102 11.83 4.45 20.49
C GLN A 102 12.91 4.83 19.47
N PRO A 103 14.19 4.83 19.86
CA PRO A 103 15.26 5.13 18.93
C PRO A 103 15.49 3.99 17.94
N THR A 104 15.95 4.34 16.75
CA THR A 104 16.57 3.37 15.84
C THR A 104 18.02 3.15 16.29
N VAL A 105 18.37 1.92 16.61
CA VAL A 105 19.72 1.54 17.05
C VAL A 105 20.48 0.90 15.91
N ALA A 106 21.64 1.47 15.61
CA ALA A 106 22.55 1.04 14.56
C ALA A 106 23.94 0.76 15.13
N THR A 107 24.72 -0.09 14.46
CA THR A 107 26.12 -0.35 14.81
C THR A 107 27.06 0.23 13.77
N VAL A 108 28.12 0.92 14.20
CA VAL A 108 29.17 1.46 13.33
C VAL A 108 30.03 0.29 12.82
N THR A 109 29.93 -0.02 11.54
CA THR A 109 30.65 -1.14 10.90
C THR A 109 31.86 -0.69 10.08
N ASP A 110 31.73 0.48 9.46
CA ASP A 110 32.66 1.02 8.48
C ASP A 110 32.88 2.51 8.76
N LEU A 111 33.99 2.81 9.42
CA LEU A 111 34.35 4.18 9.79
C LEU A 111 34.68 5.03 8.56
N GLU A 112 35.18 4.42 7.48
CA GLU A 112 35.65 5.19 6.32
C GLU A 112 34.54 5.96 5.63
N LYS A 113 33.32 5.40 5.63
CA LYS A 113 32.11 6.02 5.08
C LYS A 113 31.53 7.13 5.94
N LEU A 114 32.02 7.26 7.18
CA LEU A 114 31.48 8.17 8.18
C LEU A 114 32.49 9.27 8.57
N LYS A 115 33.73 9.23 8.02
CA LYS A 115 34.81 10.18 8.30
C LYS A 115 34.45 11.64 7.98
N ASP A 116 33.56 11.85 7.02
CA ASP A 116 33.16 13.19 6.58
C ASP A 116 32.16 13.86 7.54
N GLN A 117 31.68 13.14 8.55
CA GLN A 117 30.72 13.63 9.53
C GLN A 117 31.39 13.83 10.88
N GLU A 118 31.37 15.07 11.40
CA GLU A 118 31.98 15.40 12.70
C GLU A 118 31.40 14.58 13.86
N PHE A 119 30.11 14.19 13.78
CA PHE A 119 29.47 13.32 14.77
C PHE A 119 30.18 11.97 14.95
N PHE A 120 30.87 11.48 13.92
CA PHE A 120 31.60 10.22 13.94
C PHE A 120 33.12 10.40 14.10
N ALA A 121 33.61 11.61 14.36
CA ALA A 121 35.04 11.89 14.47
C ALA A 121 35.75 11.04 15.54
N ASN A 122 35.05 10.75 16.64
CA ASN A 122 35.54 9.93 17.74
C ASN A 122 34.98 8.51 17.76
N ALA A 123 34.24 8.11 16.71
CA ALA A 123 33.59 6.81 16.65
C ALA A 123 34.60 5.68 16.44
N LYS A 124 34.27 4.52 17.00
CA LYS A 124 35.00 3.27 16.80
C LYS A 124 34.09 2.23 16.15
N LYS A 125 34.72 1.25 15.50
CA LYS A 125 34.02 0.10 14.97
C LYS A 125 33.38 -0.69 16.12
N GLY A 126 32.08 -0.91 16.03
CA GLY A 126 31.28 -1.57 17.07
C GLY A 126 30.51 -0.61 17.98
N ASP A 127 30.76 0.70 17.89
CA ASP A 127 29.95 1.70 18.60
C ASP A 127 28.50 1.65 18.12
N LYS A 128 27.58 2.01 19.02
CA LYS A 128 26.15 1.99 18.76
C LYS A 128 25.63 3.41 18.63
N VAL A 129 24.86 3.66 17.58
CA VAL A 129 24.20 4.94 17.33
C VAL A 129 22.72 4.79 17.62
N LEU A 130 22.17 5.66 18.45
CA LEU A 130 20.76 5.75 18.75
C LEU A 130 20.21 7.01 18.07
N ILE A 131 19.27 6.84 17.15
CA ILE A 131 18.68 7.93 16.39
C ILE A 131 17.21 8.10 16.78
N TYR A 132 16.90 9.29 17.27
CA TYR A 132 15.58 9.77 17.62
C TYR A 132 15.07 10.69 16.52
N THR A 133 14.13 10.19 15.71
CA THR A 133 13.70 10.89 14.49
C THR A 133 12.69 11.99 14.77
N LYS A 134 11.84 11.86 15.80
CA LYS A 134 10.88 12.93 16.15
C LYS A 134 11.58 14.12 16.78
N VAL A 135 12.46 13.90 17.77
CA VAL A 135 13.19 14.99 18.44
C VAL A 135 14.50 15.37 17.75
N LYS A 136 14.81 14.73 16.62
CA LYS A 136 16.00 15.01 15.80
C LYS A 136 17.30 14.94 16.60
N LYS A 137 17.51 13.85 17.34
CA LYS A 137 18.69 13.66 18.18
C LYS A 137 19.40 12.36 17.83
N ALA A 138 20.72 12.40 17.68
CA ALA A 138 21.57 11.24 17.54
C ALA A 138 22.51 11.15 18.75
N ILE A 139 22.70 9.94 19.25
CA ILE A 139 23.56 9.65 20.39
C ILE A 139 24.50 8.51 19.98
N LEU A 140 25.80 8.75 20.04
CA LEU A 140 26.83 7.76 19.81
C LEU A 140 27.28 7.20 21.17
N TYR A 141 27.22 5.88 21.32
CA TYR A 141 27.50 5.15 22.55
C TYR A 141 28.54 4.06 22.29
N ASP A 142 29.61 4.06 23.09
CA ASP A 142 30.63 3.00 23.08
C ASP A 142 30.22 1.95 24.14
N PRO A 143 29.80 0.74 23.71
CA PRO A 143 29.34 -0.31 24.62
C PRO A 143 30.48 -0.96 25.42
N ILE A 144 31.73 -0.79 25.01
CA ILE A 144 32.89 -1.41 25.66
C ILE A 144 33.27 -0.61 26.91
N ILE A 145 33.36 0.71 26.77
CA ILE A 145 33.69 1.60 27.90
C ILE A 145 32.47 2.14 28.63
N ASN A 146 31.26 1.82 28.15
CA ASN A 146 29.97 2.25 28.68
C ASN A 146 29.88 3.78 28.82
N LYS A 147 30.17 4.51 27.74
CA LYS A 147 30.11 5.98 27.71
C LYS A 147 29.44 6.50 26.45
N ILE A 148 28.81 7.67 26.59
CA ILE A 148 28.38 8.46 25.44
C ILE A 148 29.62 9.11 24.83
N VAL A 149 29.84 8.82 23.56
CA VAL A 149 30.96 9.36 22.78
C VAL A 149 30.60 10.73 22.23
N GLU A 150 29.40 10.87 21.67
CA GLU A 150 28.95 12.11 21.05
C GLU A 150 27.42 12.24 21.05
N VAL A 151 26.91 13.47 21.09
CA VAL A 151 25.48 13.77 20.96
C VAL A 151 25.29 14.93 20.00
N ALA A 152 24.51 14.71 18.94
CA ALA A 152 24.23 15.74 17.94
C ALA A 152 22.74 15.87 17.63
N LEU A 153 22.37 17.03 17.10
CA LEU A 153 21.08 17.21 16.44
C LEU A 153 21.15 16.62 15.03
N VAL A 154 20.08 15.97 14.61
CA VAL A 154 19.96 15.38 13.28
C VAL A 154 19.20 16.34 12.39
N ASN A 155 19.89 16.98 11.45
CA ASN A 155 19.22 17.78 10.44
C ASN A 155 18.78 16.89 9.28
N THR A 156 17.66 17.27 8.65
CA THR A 156 17.15 16.57 7.46
C THR A 156 18.10 16.69 6.25
N GLU A 157 19.11 17.57 6.33
CA GLU A 157 20.17 17.70 5.32
C GLU A 157 21.33 16.71 5.55
N ASP A 158 21.59 16.28 6.79
CA ASP A 158 22.45 15.12 7.07
C ASP A 158 21.83 13.83 6.54
N THR A 159 20.51 13.83 6.27
CA THR A 159 19.80 12.74 5.61
C THR A 159 20.04 12.72 4.09
N GLN A 160 20.40 13.87 3.49
CA GLN A 160 20.63 14.07 2.05
C GLN A 160 22.08 13.76 1.62
N VAL A 161 23.06 13.90 2.51
CA VAL A 161 24.43 13.38 2.28
C VAL A 161 24.40 11.84 2.19
N ILE A 162 23.39 11.20 2.79
CA ILE A 162 23.12 9.76 2.66
C ILE A 162 22.35 9.42 1.36
N GLU A 163 21.81 10.42 0.65
CA GLU A 163 21.10 10.25 -0.63
C GLU A 163 22.05 10.45 -1.84
N ASN A 164 23.05 11.33 -1.74
CA ASN A 164 23.96 11.65 -2.85
C ASN A 164 25.24 10.81 -2.94
N VAL A 165 25.42 9.80 -2.09
CA VAL A 165 26.40 8.71 -2.33
C VAL A 165 25.95 7.80 -3.51
N GLN A 166 24.79 8.08 -4.13
CA GLN A 166 24.23 7.29 -5.25
C GLN A 166 24.52 7.78 -6.68
N THR A 167 25.21 8.89 -6.93
CA THR A 167 25.46 9.31 -8.34
C THR A 167 26.94 9.42 -8.68
N LYS A 168 27.60 8.26 -8.79
CA LYS A 168 28.63 8.10 -9.82
C LYS A 168 28.42 6.75 -10.50
N LYS A 169 27.67 6.81 -11.61
CA LYS A 169 27.57 5.75 -12.60
C LYS A 169 28.90 5.60 -13.34
#